data_AF-A0A8T0ZIF0-F1
#
_entry.id   AF-A0A8T0ZIF0-F1
#
_cell.length_a   1.000
_cell.length_b   1.000
_cell.length_c   1.000
_cell.angle_alpha   90.00
_cell.angle_beta   90.00
_cell.angle_gamma   90.00
#
_symmetry.space_group_name_H-M   'P 1'
#
loop_
_entity.id
_entity.type
_entity.pdbx_description
1 polymer ?
#
loop_
_entity_poly.entity_id
_entity_poly.type
_entity_poly.pdbx_seq_one_letter_code
_entity_poly.pdbx_strand_id
1 'polypeptide(L)'
;MDPRYPDVREYLISTYEQAVSGWDIDGLKLDFVDSFRLSPDQKEGTAEGRDYKSVPEAVDRLLSDVMERLRAIKPDILIEFRQTYIGPLMRKYGNMFRANDCPNDSIQNRVRTLDLRLLSGNTAVHSDMIMFNPEEPVESAAMQLINVLFSVPQISVRLDEIGEVYAGMLRFWLSFCKENSDILL
;
A
#
# COMPACT_ATOMS: atom_id res chain seq x y z
N MET A 1 -2.63 15.97 -10.84
CA MET A 1 -2.02 17.30 -10.60
C MET A 1 -0.55 17.23 -10.98
N ASP A 2 0.08 18.32 -11.40
CA ASP A 2 1.48 18.30 -11.86
C ASP A 2 2.44 18.61 -10.69
N PRO A 3 3.21 17.62 -10.18
CA PRO A 3 4.07 17.81 -9.01
C PRO A 3 5.25 18.75 -9.28
N ARG A 4 5.50 19.15 -10.53
CA ARG A 4 6.55 20.12 -10.87
C ARG A 4 6.26 21.54 -10.39
N TYR A 5 5.03 21.81 -9.92
CA TYR A 5 4.67 23.08 -9.31
C TYR A 5 4.72 22.96 -7.77
N PRO A 6 5.39 23.90 -7.07
CA PRO A 6 5.56 23.82 -5.62
C PRO A 6 4.24 24.00 -4.85
N ASP A 7 3.32 24.81 -5.35
CA ASP A 7 1.99 25.02 -4.75
C ASP A 7 1.12 23.75 -4.82
N VAL A 8 1.20 22.99 -5.91
CA VAL A 8 0.58 21.67 -6.02
C VAL A 8 1.13 20.71 -4.98
N ARG A 9 2.45 20.68 -4.80
CA ARG A 9 3.07 19.82 -3.78
C ARG A 9 2.64 20.24 -2.38
N GLU A 10 2.67 21.53 -2.07
CA GLU A 10 2.24 22.05 -0.77
C GLU A 10 0.78 21.72 -0.47
N TYR A 11 -0.10 21.88 -1.45
CA TYR A 11 -1.52 21.52 -1.32
C TYR A 11 -1.70 20.03 -0.98
N LEU A 12 -1.01 19.14 -1.69
CA LEU A 12 -1.09 17.70 -1.44
C LEU A 12 -0.54 17.34 -0.06
N ILE A 13 0.63 17.86 0.32
CA ILE A 13 1.25 17.57 1.61
C ILE A 13 0.35 18.06 2.76
N SER A 14 -0.11 19.31 2.70
CA SER A 14 -1.02 19.89 3.69
C SER A 14 -2.31 19.09 3.82
N THR A 15 -2.85 18.57 2.71
CA THR A 15 -4.04 17.69 2.74
C THR A 15 -3.77 16.41 3.52
N TYR A 16 -2.62 15.78 3.32
CA TYR A 16 -2.25 14.55 4.04
C TYR A 16 -2.01 14.80 5.54
N GLU A 17 -1.33 15.89 5.90
CA GLU A 17 -1.14 16.27 7.31
C GLU A 17 -2.46 16.53 8.03
N GLN A 18 -3.40 17.22 7.36
CA GLN A 18 -4.73 17.49 7.90
C GLN A 18 -5.52 16.19 8.08
N ALA A 19 -5.43 15.25 7.15
CA ALA A 19 -6.06 13.94 7.31
C ALA A 19 -5.46 13.16 8.50
N VAL A 20 -4.14 13.09 8.59
CA VAL A 20 -3.45 12.37 9.68
C VAL A 20 -3.76 13.00 11.05
N SER A 21 -3.65 14.32 11.17
CA SER A 21 -3.85 15.02 12.45
C SER A 21 -5.32 15.17 12.80
N GLY A 22 -6.17 15.47 11.82
CA GLY A 22 -7.58 15.76 12.03
C GLY A 22 -8.44 14.53 12.27
N TRP A 23 -8.05 13.37 11.71
CA TRP A 23 -8.74 12.10 11.93
C TRP A 23 -8.02 11.18 12.92
N ASP A 24 -6.81 11.56 13.38
CA ASP A 24 -5.95 10.76 14.24
C ASP A 24 -5.72 9.32 13.73
N ILE A 25 -5.44 9.21 12.43
CA ILE A 25 -5.15 7.91 11.80
C ILE A 25 -3.65 7.59 11.87
N ASP A 26 -3.32 6.30 11.83
CA ASP A 26 -1.93 5.83 11.97
C ASP A 26 -1.19 5.65 10.64
N GLY A 27 -1.88 5.87 9.52
CA GLY A 27 -1.27 5.70 8.23
C GLY A 27 -2.14 6.07 7.03
N LEU A 28 -1.51 6.04 5.87
CA LEU A 28 -2.11 6.33 4.59
C LEU A 28 -1.73 5.26 3.56
N LYS A 29 -2.68 4.88 2.71
CA LYS A 29 -2.38 4.26 1.43
C LYS A 29 -2.35 5.36 0.38
N LEU A 30 -1.18 5.63 -0.19
CA LEU A 30 -1.00 6.66 -1.22
C LEU A 30 -1.07 6.00 -2.60
N ASP A 31 -2.28 5.97 -3.16
CA ASP A 31 -2.54 5.34 -4.47
C ASP A 31 -2.28 6.30 -5.66
N PHE A 32 -2.28 5.74 -6.88
CA PHE A 32 -2.13 6.48 -8.16
C PHE A 32 -0.79 7.18 -8.40
N VAL A 33 0.28 6.72 -7.75
CA VAL A 33 1.66 7.15 -8.05
C VAL A 33 2.30 6.38 -9.22
N ASP A 34 1.52 5.50 -9.88
CA ASP A 34 1.96 4.58 -10.92
C ASP A 34 2.10 5.22 -12.31
N SER A 35 1.30 6.26 -12.58
CA SER A 35 1.14 6.78 -13.93
C SER A 35 1.06 8.30 -13.94
N PHE A 36 2.20 8.97 -14.03
CA PHE A 36 2.26 10.39 -14.37
C PHE A 36 2.26 10.54 -15.89
N ARG A 37 1.07 10.77 -16.48
CA ARG A 37 0.93 11.00 -17.92
C ARG A 37 1.10 12.49 -18.22
N LEU A 38 2.10 12.81 -19.04
CA LEU A 38 2.25 14.13 -19.63
C LEU A 38 1.44 14.20 -20.92
N SER A 39 0.64 15.26 -21.10
CA SER A 39 0.05 15.52 -22.41
C SER A 39 1.15 15.89 -23.41
N PRO A 40 0.94 15.66 -24.72
CA PRO A 40 1.89 16.08 -25.75
C PRO A 40 2.26 17.58 -25.67
N ASP A 41 1.32 18.43 -25.22
CA ASP A 41 1.47 19.87 -25.06
C ASP A 41 2.25 20.27 -23.79
N GLN A 42 2.48 19.32 -22.89
CA GLN A 42 3.28 19.49 -21.67
C GLN A 42 4.73 19.02 -21.82
N LYS A 43 5.15 18.68 -23.05
CA LYS A 43 6.51 18.24 -23.35
C LYS A 43 7.49 19.40 -23.24
N GLU A 44 8.54 19.12 -22.46
CA GLU A 44 9.81 19.85 -22.28
C GLU A 44 9.78 21.39 -22.30
N GLY A 45 10.01 21.97 -21.11
CA GLY A 45 10.20 23.39 -20.89
C GLY A 45 9.88 23.78 -19.46
N THR A 46 10.53 24.84 -18.96
CA THR A 46 10.14 25.50 -17.70
C THR A 46 8.97 26.42 -17.98
N ALA A 47 7.74 25.87 -17.99
CA ALA A 47 6.58 26.74 -17.85
C ALA A 47 6.74 27.54 -16.55
N GLU A 48 6.33 28.81 -16.57
CA GLU A 48 6.45 29.69 -15.41
C GLU A 48 5.78 29.03 -14.18
N GLY A 49 6.46 29.11 -13.03
CA GLY A 49 6.00 28.50 -11.78
C GLY A 49 6.45 27.04 -11.54
N ARG A 50 7.06 26.36 -12.52
CA ARG A 50 7.68 25.03 -12.29
C ARG A 50 9.09 25.19 -11.72
N ASP A 51 9.35 24.53 -10.60
CA ASP A 51 10.70 24.47 -10.00
C ASP A 51 11.46 23.18 -10.33
N TYR A 52 10.79 22.18 -10.94
CA TYR A 52 11.40 20.98 -11.51
C TYR A 52 11.11 20.87 -13.01
N LYS A 53 12.11 20.42 -13.76
CA LYS A 53 11.95 20.09 -15.19
C LYS A 53 11.37 18.68 -15.36
N SER A 54 11.90 17.72 -14.59
CA SER A 54 11.55 16.31 -14.63
C SER A 54 10.36 16.00 -13.71
N VAL A 55 9.38 15.27 -14.22
CA VAL A 55 8.26 14.78 -13.39
C VAL A 55 8.75 13.76 -12.35
N PRO A 56 9.55 12.73 -12.69
CA PRO A 56 10.11 11.83 -11.68
C PRO A 56 10.84 12.53 -10.53
N GLU A 57 11.65 13.56 -10.81
CA GLU A 57 12.35 14.32 -9.76
C GLU A 57 11.37 15.11 -8.88
N ALA A 58 10.34 15.69 -9.49
CA ALA A 58 9.30 16.39 -8.75
C ALA A 58 8.45 15.46 -7.87
N VAL A 59 8.21 14.23 -8.33
CA VAL A 59 7.53 13.17 -7.54
C VAL A 59 8.43 12.70 -6.41
N ASP A 60 9.72 12.49 -6.64
CA ASP A 60 10.71 12.17 -5.62
C ASP A 60 10.73 13.24 -4.52
N ARG A 61 10.73 14.52 -4.93
CA ARG A 61 10.63 15.65 -4.03
C ARG A 61 9.33 15.64 -3.23
N LEU A 62 8.19 15.50 -3.90
CA LEU A 62 6.88 15.43 -3.24
C LEU A 62 6.84 14.32 -2.18
N LEU A 63 7.19 13.09 -2.54
CA LEU A 63 7.12 11.96 -1.61
C LEU A 63 8.13 12.07 -0.48
N SER A 64 9.31 12.66 -0.72
CA SER A 64 10.29 12.96 0.33
C SER A 64 9.73 13.92 1.36
N ASP A 65 9.16 15.04 0.90
CA ASP A 65 8.60 16.08 1.78
C ASP A 65 7.34 15.57 2.52
N VAL A 66 6.50 14.76 1.86
CA VAL A 66 5.38 14.05 2.51
C VAL A 66 5.91 13.22 3.68
N MET A 67 6.95 12.40 3.47
CA MET A 67 7.47 11.56 4.54
C MET A 67 8.11 12.35 5.69
N GLU A 68 8.85 13.40 5.38
CA GLU A 68 9.44 14.27 6.41
C GLU A 68 8.35 14.88 7.29
N ARG A 69 7.32 15.46 6.66
CA ARG A 69 6.23 16.16 7.37
C ARG A 69 5.32 15.21 8.14
N LEU A 70 4.93 14.08 7.54
CA LEU A 70 4.11 13.09 8.25
C LEU A 70 4.85 12.45 9.42
N ARG A 71 6.16 12.17 9.31
CA ARG A 71 6.97 11.65 10.43
C ARG A 71 7.17 12.66 11.55
N ALA A 72 7.17 13.96 11.25
CA ALA A 72 7.20 15.00 12.27
C ALA A 72 5.90 15.02 13.11
N ILE A 73 4.78 14.54 12.55
CA ILE A 73 3.50 14.40 13.25
C ILE A 73 3.43 13.05 13.99
N LYS A 74 3.67 11.94 13.28
CA LYS A 74 3.69 10.57 13.82
C LYS A 74 4.97 9.87 13.34
N PRO A 75 6.01 9.70 14.19
CA PRO A 75 7.28 9.09 13.79
C PRO A 75 7.13 7.69 13.17
N ASP A 76 6.15 6.92 13.65
CA ASP A 76 5.86 5.55 13.21
C ASP A 76 4.73 5.47 12.17
N ILE A 77 4.43 6.57 11.46
CA ILE A 77 3.35 6.61 10.45
C ILE A 77 3.49 5.48 9.42
N LEU A 78 2.38 4.80 9.15
CA LEU A 78 2.29 3.70 8.20
C LEU A 78 1.98 4.22 6.79
N ILE A 79 2.79 3.87 5.79
CA ILE A 79 2.61 4.29 4.40
C ILE A 79 2.62 3.06 3.50
N GLU A 80 1.45 2.77 2.95
CA GLU A 80 1.22 1.66 2.04
C GLU A 80 1.33 2.10 0.57
N PHE A 81 2.09 1.33 -0.19
CA PHE A 81 2.08 1.34 -1.65
C PHE A 81 1.73 -0.04 -2.20
N ARG A 82 1.24 -0.10 -3.43
CA ARG A 82 0.85 -1.33 -4.12
C ARG A 82 1.68 -1.55 -5.39
N GLN A 83 1.96 -2.81 -5.74
CA GLN A 83 2.37 -3.13 -7.11
C GLN A 83 1.34 -2.63 -8.15
N THR A 84 1.77 -2.22 -9.34
CA THR A 84 3.11 -2.42 -9.93
C THR A 84 4.11 -1.29 -9.70
N TYR A 85 3.74 -0.21 -9.01
CA TYR A 85 4.60 0.96 -8.85
C TYR A 85 5.59 0.85 -7.67
N ILE A 86 5.74 -0.33 -7.11
CA ILE A 86 6.75 -0.62 -6.09
C ILE A 86 8.05 -1.00 -6.78
N GLY A 87 9.12 -0.28 -6.44
CA GLY A 87 10.50 -0.62 -6.75
C GLY A 87 11.41 -0.30 -5.56
N PRO A 88 12.71 -0.65 -5.62
CA PRO A 88 13.63 -0.45 -4.50
C PRO A 88 13.65 0.99 -3.96
N LEU A 89 13.49 2.00 -4.84
CA LEU A 89 13.44 3.41 -4.45
C LEU A 89 12.23 3.74 -3.56
N MET A 90 11.10 3.06 -3.75
CA MET A 90 9.88 3.33 -2.98
C MET A 90 10.06 3.04 -1.49
N ARG A 91 11.11 2.30 -1.08
CA ARG A 91 11.44 2.04 0.33
C ARG A 91 11.91 3.28 1.08
N LYS A 92 12.29 4.34 0.35
CA LYS A 92 12.52 5.68 0.93
C LYS A 92 11.21 6.27 1.49
N TYR A 93 10.08 5.87 0.91
CA TYR A 93 8.76 6.44 1.15
C TYR A 93 7.86 5.52 1.97
N GLY A 94 7.65 4.30 1.50
CA GLY A 94 6.71 3.36 2.11
C GLY A 94 7.39 2.40 3.07
N ASN A 95 6.65 2.00 4.10
CA ASN A 95 7.02 0.94 5.03
C ASN A 95 6.09 -0.29 4.96
N MET A 96 5.05 -0.23 4.12
CA MET A 96 4.15 -1.34 3.80
C MET A 96 4.00 -1.49 2.29
N PHE A 97 4.30 -2.68 1.75
CA PHE A 97 4.24 -2.98 0.32
C PHE A 97 3.27 -4.11 0.03
N ARG A 98 2.22 -3.78 -0.73
CA ARG A 98 1.15 -4.71 -1.07
C ARG A 98 1.36 -5.35 -2.44
N ALA A 99 0.97 -6.63 -2.55
CA ALA A 99 0.77 -7.27 -3.84
C ALA A 99 -0.23 -6.49 -4.72
N ASN A 100 -0.22 -6.77 -6.03
CA ASN A 100 -1.12 -6.14 -6.98
C ASN A 100 -2.60 -6.48 -6.69
N ASP A 101 -3.55 -5.73 -7.25
CA ASP A 101 -4.98 -6.08 -7.17
C ASP A 101 -5.20 -7.44 -7.85
N CYS A 102 -5.34 -8.47 -7.02
CA CYS A 102 -5.59 -9.85 -7.40
C CYS A 102 -6.53 -10.53 -6.38
N PRO A 103 -7.65 -9.87 -6.00
CA PRO A 103 -8.57 -10.45 -5.05
C PRO A 103 -9.13 -11.75 -5.64
N ASN A 104 -9.22 -12.79 -4.81
CA ASN A 104 -9.66 -14.13 -5.21
C ASN A 104 -8.71 -14.92 -6.15
N ASP A 105 -7.51 -14.41 -6.46
CA ASP A 105 -6.44 -15.15 -7.14
C ASP A 105 -5.32 -15.47 -6.15
N SER A 106 -5.50 -16.56 -5.40
CA SER A 106 -4.57 -16.98 -4.34
C SER A 106 -3.17 -17.29 -4.86
N ILE A 107 -3.05 -17.80 -6.09
CA ILE A 107 -1.77 -18.13 -6.72
C ILE A 107 -1.02 -16.84 -7.05
N GLN A 108 -1.69 -15.87 -7.67
CA GLN A 108 -1.07 -14.59 -7.97
C GLN A 108 -0.67 -13.85 -6.69
N ASN A 109 -1.55 -13.82 -5.68
CA ASN A 109 -1.24 -13.18 -4.40
C ASN A 109 0.00 -13.81 -3.74
N ARG A 110 0.09 -15.15 -3.75
CA ARG A 110 1.28 -15.89 -3.27
C ARG A 110 2.55 -15.50 -4.03
N VAL A 111 2.53 -15.58 -5.36
CA VAL A 111 3.73 -15.31 -6.17
C VAL A 111 4.18 -13.86 -5.98
N ARG A 112 3.25 -12.90 -6.04
CA ARG A 112 3.55 -11.47 -5.91
C ARG A 112 4.11 -11.10 -4.53
N THR A 113 3.55 -11.66 -3.46
CA THR A 113 4.05 -11.42 -2.09
C THR A 113 5.43 -12.04 -1.88
N LEU A 114 5.68 -13.25 -2.38
CA LEU A 114 7.00 -13.88 -2.33
C LEU A 114 8.05 -13.05 -3.08
N ASP A 115 7.73 -12.61 -4.30
CA ASP A 115 8.62 -11.75 -5.10
C ASP A 115 8.94 -10.44 -4.38
N LEU A 116 7.93 -9.78 -3.80
CA LEU A 116 8.14 -8.56 -3.01
C LEU A 116 9.05 -8.84 -1.82
N ARG A 117 8.82 -9.93 -1.09
CA ARG A 117 9.56 -10.24 0.12
C ARG A 117 11.05 -10.45 -0.12
N LEU A 118 11.40 -11.06 -1.25
CA LEU A 118 12.80 -11.23 -1.67
C LEU A 118 13.54 -9.89 -1.86
N LEU A 119 12.83 -8.79 -2.14
CA LEU A 119 13.41 -7.49 -2.48
C LEU A 119 13.13 -6.38 -1.44
N SER A 120 12.25 -6.63 -0.47
CA SER A 120 11.71 -5.61 0.45
C SER A 120 12.58 -5.38 1.69
N GLY A 121 13.54 -6.25 1.99
CA GLY A 121 14.36 -6.14 3.21
C GLY A 121 13.46 -6.05 4.45
N ASN A 122 13.60 -4.98 5.23
CA ASN A 122 12.80 -4.76 6.44
C ASN A 122 11.44 -4.06 6.19
N THR A 123 11.04 -3.86 4.93
CA THR A 123 9.73 -3.30 4.60
C THR A 123 8.66 -4.39 4.69
N ALA A 124 7.57 -4.13 5.41
CA ALA A 124 6.50 -5.10 5.59
C ALA A 124 5.83 -5.42 4.24
N VAL A 125 5.67 -6.70 3.93
CA VAL A 125 4.98 -7.14 2.70
C VAL A 125 3.58 -7.61 3.05
N HIS A 126 2.59 -7.04 2.37
CA HIS A 126 1.18 -7.32 2.57
C HIS A 126 0.62 -8.11 1.40
N SER A 127 -0.27 -9.06 1.70
CA SER A 127 -1.09 -9.68 0.67
C SER A 127 -2.01 -8.65 0.04
N ASP A 128 -2.43 -8.89 -1.20
CA ASP A 128 -3.65 -8.22 -1.65
C ASP A 128 -4.83 -8.68 -0.80
N MET A 129 -5.89 -7.89 -0.80
CA MET A 129 -7.07 -8.12 0.00
C MET A 129 -7.69 -9.50 -0.30
N ILE A 130 -7.78 -10.32 0.73
CA ILE A 130 -8.49 -11.60 0.69
C ILE A 130 -9.98 -11.33 0.70
N MET A 131 -10.67 -11.92 -0.28
CA MET A 131 -12.11 -11.84 -0.47
C MET A 131 -12.63 -13.24 -0.77
N PHE A 132 -13.81 -13.59 -0.27
CA PHE A 132 -14.42 -14.89 -0.52
C PHE A 132 -15.94 -14.77 -0.50
N ASN A 133 -16.61 -15.69 -1.20
CA ASN A 133 -18.07 -15.80 -1.19
C ASN A 133 -18.53 -16.70 -0.02
N PRO A 134 -19.40 -16.22 0.89
CA PRO A 134 -19.97 -17.04 1.97
C PRO A 134 -20.81 -18.24 1.53
N GLU A 135 -21.16 -18.35 0.25
CA GLU A 135 -21.87 -19.51 -0.33
C GLU A 135 -20.92 -20.66 -0.76
N GLU A 136 -19.60 -20.44 -0.73
CA GLU A 136 -18.60 -21.46 -1.08
C GLU A 136 -18.15 -22.28 0.14
N PRO A 137 -17.41 -23.40 -0.02
CA PRO A 137 -16.83 -24.07 1.13
C PRO A 137 -15.85 -23.17 1.90
N VAL A 138 -15.89 -23.22 3.23
CA VAL A 138 -14.98 -22.42 4.10
C VAL A 138 -13.51 -22.76 3.86
N GLU A 139 -13.23 -23.99 3.43
CA GLU A 139 -11.91 -24.47 3.05
C GLU A 139 -11.33 -23.71 1.84
N SER A 140 -12.18 -23.24 0.92
CA SER A 140 -11.76 -22.41 -0.21
C SER A 140 -11.27 -21.04 0.27
N ALA A 141 -11.98 -20.43 1.23
CA ALA A 141 -11.56 -19.19 1.85
C ALA A 141 -10.27 -19.36 2.67
N ALA A 142 -10.15 -20.47 3.43
CA ALA A 142 -8.94 -20.83 4.14
C ALA A 142 -7.73 -21.01 3.20
N MET A 143 -7.94 -21.59 2.02
CA MET A 143 -6.89 -21.75 1.01
C MET A 143 -6.28 -20.41 0.58
N GLN A 144 -7.08 -19.34 0.49
CA GLN A 144 -6.56 -18.01 0.17
C GLN A 144 -5.59 -17.50 1.25
N LEU A 145 -5.93 -17.68 2.53
CA LEU A 145 -5.07 -17.32 3.67
C LEU A 145 -3.78 -18.12 3.70
N ILE A 146 -3.86 -19.44 3.47
CA ILE A 146 -2.69 -20.33 3.43
C ILE A 146 -1.68 -19.87 2.38
N ASN A 147 -2.15 -19.39 1.23
CA ASN A 147 -1.29 -18.94 0.14
C ASN A 147 -0.53 -17.65 0.44
N VAL A 148 -0.92 -16.90 1.47
CA VAL A 148 -0.31 -15.62 1.83
C VAL A 148 0.37 -15.62 3.20
N LEU A 149 0.57 -16.80 3.81
CA LEU A 149 1.20 -16.96 5.14
C LEU A 149 2.57 -16.27 5.28
N PHE A 150 3.30 -16.12 4.19
CA PHE A 150 4.61 -15.47 4.14
C PHE A 150 4.52 -13.95 3.91
N SER A 151 3.38 -13.36 4.22
CA SER A 151 3.08 -11.92 4.14
C SER A 151 2.09 -11.55 5.24
N VAL A 152 1.87 -10.25 5.46
CA VAL A 152 0.82 -9.76 6.33
C VAL A 152 -0.52 -9.87 5.61
N PRO A 153 -1.47 -10.71 6.06
CA PRO A 153 -2.76 -10.87 5.38
C PRO A 153 -3.60 -9.61 5.53
N GLN A 154 -4.26 -9.19 4.45
CA GLN A 154 -5.28 -8.15 4.47
C GLN A 154 -6.64 -8.73 4.09
N ILE A 155 -7.71 -8.33 4.79
CA ILE A 155 -9.05 -8.92 4.65
C ILE A 155 -10.03 -7.83 4.17
N SER A 156 -10.78 -8.09 3.11
CA SER A 156 -11.79 -7.17 2.57
C SER A 156 -13.13 -7.86 2.37
N VAL A 157 -13.78 -8.23 3.47
CA VAL A 157 -15.13 -8.78 3.48
C VAL A 157 -16.01 -7.98 4.45
N ARG A 158 -17.34 -8.11 4.29
CA ARG A 158 -18.30 -7.55 5.25
C ARG A 158 -18.35 -8.44 6.49
N LEU A 159 -17.57 -8.10 7.51
CA LEU A 159 -17.39 -8.92 8.71
C LEU A 159 -18.71 -9.21 9.45
N ASP A 160 -19.70 -8.32 9.33
CA ASP A 160 -21.06 -8.46 9.87
C ASP A 160 -21.93 -9.47 9.09
N GLU A 161 -21.53 -9.89 7.89
CA GLU A 161 -22.32 -10.75 7.00
C GLU A 161 -21.71 -12.13 6.72
N ILE A 162 -20.44 -12.36 7.05
CA ILE A 162 -19.76 -13.64 6.74
C ILE A 162 -20.23 -14.84 7.59
N GLY A 163 -20.93 -14.58 8.71
CA GLY A 163 -21.37 -15.63 9.64
C GLY A 163 -20.25 -16.28 10.47
N GLU A 164 -20.65 -17.03 11.50
CA GLU A 164 -19.73 -17.53 12.54
C GLU A 164 -18.70 -18.55 12.04
N VAL A 165 -19.04 -19.35 11.02
CA VAL A 165 -18.12 -20.35 10.46
C VAL A 165 -16.90 -19.66 9.84
N TYR A 166 -17.12 -18.64 9.01
CA TYR A 166 -16.03 -17.88 8.40
C TYR A 166 -15.32 -16.99 9.39
N ALA A 167 -16.05 -16.37 10.33
CA ALA A 167 -15.42 -15.59 11.39
C ALA A 167 -14.50 -16.47 12.26
N GLY A 168 -14.90 -17.72 12.54
CA GLY A 168 -14.06 -18.72 13.20
C GLY A 168 -12.81 -19.08 12.39
N MET A 169 -12.96 -19.29 11.09
CA MET A 169 -11.84 -19.54 10.17
C MET A 169 -10.86 -18.35 10.13
N LEU A 170 -11.36 -17.12 10.01
CA LEU A 170 -10.52 -15.91 10.07
C LEU A 170 -9.79 -15.80 11.40
N ARG A 171 -10.50 -15.99 12.53
CA ARG A 171 -9.89 -15.97 13.87
C ARG A 171 -8.75 -16.98 13.98
N PHE A 172 -8.97 -18.21 13.50
CA PHE A 172 -7.96 -19.26 13.54
C PHE A 172 -6.71 -18.87 12.74
N TRP A 173 -6.86 -18.54 11.46
CA TRP A 173 -5.71 -18.26 10.58
C TRP A 173 -4.99 -16.95 10.92
N LEU A 174 -5.72 -15.90 11.30
CA LEU A 174 -5.09 -14.64 11.72
C LEU A 174 -4.33 -14.82 13.05
N SER A 175 -4.85 -15.62 13.98
CA SER A 175 -4.12 -15.97 15.21
C SER A 175 -2.86 -16.78 14.89
N PHE A 176 -2.97 -17.77 14.00
CA PHE A 176 -1.82 -18.55 13.54
C PHE A 176 -0.72 -17.64 12.92
N CYS A 177 -1.08 -16.71 12.03
CA CYS A 177 -0.12 -15.76 11.45
C CYS A 177 0.55 -14.89 12.53
N LYS A 178 -0.23 -14.41 13.50
CA LYS A 178 0.27 -13.57 14.59
C LYS A 178 1.23 -14.33 15.51
N GLU A 179 0.83 -15.52 15.95
CA GLU A 179 1.62 -16.38 16.86
C GLU A 179 2.93 -16.86 16.24
N ASN A 180 2.97 -17.02 14.91
CA ASN A 180 4.14 -17.48 14.18
C ASN A 180 4.85 -16.36 13.41
N SER A 181 4.54 -15.09 13.71
CA SER A 181 5.05 -13.93 12.95
C SER A 181 6.57 -13.86 12.93
N ASP A 182 7.25 -14.22 14.02
CA ASP A 182 8.73 -14.27 14.10
C ASP A 182 9.38 -15.22 13.08
N ILE A 183 8.64 -16.22 12.61
CA ILE A 183 9.08 -17.19 11.60
C ILE A 183 8.54 -16.80 10.22
N LEU A 184 7.30 -16.32 10.19
CA LEU A 184 6.55 -16.10 8.97
C LEU A 184 6.81 -14.74 8.32
N LEU A 185 7.29 -13.72 9.03
CA LEU A 185 7.50 -12.35 8.54
C LEU A 185 8.96 -11.93 8.68
#